data_AF-A0A399G497-F1
#
_entry.id   AF-A0A399G497-F1
#
_cell.length_a   1.000
_cell.length_b   1.000
_cell.length_c   1.000
_cell.angle_alpha   90.00
_cell.angle_beta   90.00
_cell.angle_gamma   90.00
#
_symmetry.space_group_name_H-M   'P 1'
#
loop_
_entity.id
_entity.type
_entity.pdbx_description
1 polymer ?
#
loop_
_entity_poly.entity_id
_entity_poly.type
_entity_poly.pdbx_seq_one_letter_code
_entity_poly.pdbx_strand_id
1 'polypeptide(L)'
;MASGEQPCRLVVCRGCCCGTRKKRPGVDHKGQLARLGALRDHEDRAVPVRVSTCLGICFRANVVVVQPSARGRAAGGRPVWLGDFTEDRLIGELDDWIFAGGPGLAALPPALRPHLTGKDAKKPKKDGKRKAKKSKKNGKRKAEETRSRATEKPEKGKKRKKGKKGKRAGKTAA
;
A
#
# COMPACT_ATOMS: atom_id res chain seq x y z
N MET A 1 28.07 34.50 14.59
CA MET A 1 28.24 33.15 15.18
C MET A 1 28.09 32.14 14.05
N ALA A 2 29.18 31.58 13.57
CA ALA A 2 29.14 30.55 12.53
C ALA A 2 28.34 29.37 13.11
N SER A 3 27.18 29.09 12.51
CA SER A 3 26.46 27.85 12.77
C SER A 3 27.39 26.74 12.31
N GLY A 4 28.10 26.11 13.25
CA GLY A 4 29.04 25.03 12.96
C GLY A 4 28.38 24.01 12.05
N GLU A 5 29.16 23.47 11.11
CA GLU A 5 28.73 22.51 10.10
C GLU A 5 27.88 21.40 10.75
N GLN A 6 26.56 21.52 10.68
CA GLN A 6 25.65 20.54 11.27
C GLN A 6 25.44 19.42 10.25
N PRO A 7 25.62 18.14 10.63
CA PRO A 7 25.32 17.02 9.75
C PRO A 7 23.82 16.93 9.47
N CYS A 8 23.45 16.10 8.50
CA CYS A 8 22.06 15.72 8.30
C CYS A 8 21.49 15.08 9.57
N ARG A 9 20.18 15.25 9.81
CA ARG A 9 19.49 14.65 10.97
C ARG A 9 18.29 13.85 10.51
N LEU A 10 17.98 12.77 11.21
CA LEU A 10 16.83 11.91 10.91
C LEU A 10 15.79 11.99 12.01
N VAL A 11 14.52 12.04 11.61
CA VAL A 11 13.38 11.86 12.53
C VAL A 11 12.54 10.68 12.06
N VAL A 12 12.38 9.67 12.91
CA VAL A 12 11.68 8.42 12.56
C VAL A 12 10.39 8.31 13.37
N CYS A 13 9.26 8.13 12.70
CA CYS A 13 7.97 7.93 13.34
C CYS A 13 7.82 6.47 13.82
N ARG A 14 7.86 6.23 15.13
CA ARG A 14 7.72 4.88 15.73
C ARG A 14 6.66 4.74 16.82
N GLY A 15 5.83 5.76 17.08
CA GLY A 15 4.76 5.62 18.08
C GLY A 15 3.52 4.85 17.58
N CYS A 16 2.36 5.22 18.14
CA CYS A 16 1.07 4.50 18.19
C CYS A 16 0.69 3.65 16.97
N CYS A 17 1.05 4.12 15.78
CA CYS A 17 0.37 3.80 14.55
C CYS A 17 1.33 3.30 13.47
N CYS A 18 2.57 3.81 13.45
CA CYS A 18 3.58 3.50 12.42
C CYS A 18 4.51 2.37 12.84
N GLY A 19 4.76 2.18 14.14
CA GLY A 19 5.71 1.20 14.68
C GLY A 19 5.12 -0.16 15.07
N THR A 20 3.88 -0.46 14.66
CA THR A 20 3.19 -1.68 15.10
C THR A 20 3.16 -2.75 14.00
N ARG A 21 3.40 -4.00 14.39
CA ARG A 21 3.30 -5.19 13.52
C ARG A 21 1.92 -5.33 12.89
N LYS A 22 0.87 -4.76 13.53
CA LYS A 22 -0.49 -4.69 13.00
C LYS A 22 -0.60 -3.78 11.78
N LYS A 23 0.12 -2.65 11.76
CA LYS A 23 0.11 -1.71 10.65
C LYS A 23 0.98 -2.21 9.49
N ARG A 24 2.16 -2.75 9.80
CA ARG A 24 3.13 -3.27 8.84
C ARG A 24 3.66 -4.63 9.30
N PRO A 25 2.95 -5.73 8.98
CA PRO A 25 3.45 -7.06 9.25
C PRO A 25 4.71 -7.32 8.39
N GLY A 26 5.67 -8.08 8.94
CA GLY A 26 6.89 -8.47 8.24
C GLY A 26 8.03 -7.43 8.25
N VAL A 27 7.82 -6.24 8.81
CA VAL A 27 8.87 -5.21 8.92
C VAL A 27 9.57 -5.31 10.27
N ASP A 28 10.90 -5.45 10.26
CA ASP A 28 11.72 -5.33 11.45
C ASP A 28 11.98 -3.85 11.78
N HIS A 29 11.11 -3.30 12.63
CA HIS A 29 11.19 -1.90 13.03
C HIS A 29 12.39 -1.63 13.97
N LYS A 30 12.83 -2.64 14.73
CA LYS A 30 13.95 -2.49 15.67
C LYS A 30 15.28 -2.53 14.91
N GLY A 31 15.48 -3.54 14.06
CA GLY A 31 16.67 -3.64 13.22
C GLY A 31 16.82 -2.45 12.28
N GLN A 32 15.73 -1.99 11.67
CA GLN A 32 15.76 -0.77 10.84
C GLN A 32 16.17 0.46 11.66
N LEU A 33 15.66 0.65 12.89
CA LEU A 33 16.06 1.79 13.73
C LEU A 33 17.54 1.71 14.13
N ALA A 34 18.04 0.52 14.46
CA ALA A 34 19.45 0.32 14.79
C ALA A 34 20.36 0.67 13.60
N ARG A 35 20.01 0.21 12.39
CA ARG A 35 20.74 0.56 11.17
C ARG A 35 20.73 2.06 10.89
N LEU A 36 19.58 2.72 11.02
CA LEU A 36 19.49 4.17 10.86
C LEU A 36 20.34 4.92 11.90
N GLY A 37 20.45 4.42 13.13
CA GLY A 37 21.29 5.00 14.18
C GLY A 37 22.79 4.83 13.95
N ALA A 38 23.19 3.85 13.12
CA ALA A 38 24.58 3.58 12.79
C ALA A 38 25.10 4.44 11.63
N LEU A 39 24.23 5.12 10.87
CA LEU A 39 24.61 5.91 9.70
C LEU A 39 25.62 7.02 10.06
N ARG A 40 26.56 7.25 9.14
CA ARG A 40 27.60 8.29 9.21
C ARG A 40 27.48 9.20 7.99
N ASP A 41 27.95 10.43 8.09
CA ASP A 41 28.09 11.30 6.90
C ASP A 41 29.48 11.16 6.25
N HIS A 42 29.73 11.88 5.15
CA HIS A 42 31.04 11.88 4.47
C HIS A 42 32.23 12.35 5.32
N GLU A 43 31.97 13.02 6.45
CA GLU A 43 33.00 13.46 7.39
C GLU A 43 33.11 12.49 8.59
N ASP A 44 32.56 11.28 8.45
CA ASP A 44 32.48 10.22 9.47
C ASP A 44 31.73 10.63 10.75
N ARG A 45 30.91 11.68 10.68
CA ARG A 45 30.14 12.15 11.83
C ARG A 45 28.89 11.34 12.02
N ALA A 46 28.49 11.18 13.28
CA ALA A 46 27.23 10.55 13.62
C ALA A 46 26.03 11.31 13.09
N VAL A 47 25.19 10.63 12.30
CA VAL A 47 23.88 11.16 11.88
C VAL A 47 22.92 11.08 13.06
N PRO A 48 22.48 12.22 13.64
CA PRO A 48 21.60 12.19 14.79
C PRO A 48 20.22 11.66 14.41
N VAL A 49 19.78 10.58 15.04
CA VAL A 49 18.44 10.01 14.86
C VAL A 49 17.57 10.33 16.07
N ARG A 50 16.41 10.94 15.83
CA ARG A 50 15.37 11.13 16.84
C ARG A 50 14.16 10.28 16.51
N VAL A 51 13.61 9.63 17.54
CA VAL A 51 12.36 8.89 17.42
C VAL A 51 11.21 9.81 17.84
N SER A 52 10.21 9.93 16.96
CA SER A 52 8.97 10.64 17.23
C SER A 52 7.82 9.67 17.46
N THR A 53 6.91 10.04 18.37
CA THR A 53 5.68 9.29 18.65
C THR A 53 4.70 9.40 17.48
N CYS A 54 4.55 10.56 16.86
CA CYS A 54 3.68 10.74 15.70
C CYS A 54 4.14 11.92 14.83
N LEU A 55 4.08 11.74 13.51
CA LEU A 55 4.37 12.78 12.51
C LEU A 55 3.12 13.20 11.72
N GLY A 56 1.92 12.82 12.18
CA GLY A 56 0.63 13.23 11.60
C GLY A 56 0.20 12.48 10.32
N ILE A 57 1.13 11.88 9.58
CA ILE A 57 0.85 11.21 8.30
C ILE A 57 0.79 9.68 8.41
N CYS A 58 0.04 9.18 9.39
CA CYS A 58 -0.11 7.74 9.70
C CYS A 58 -0.66 6.86 8.55
N PHE A 59 -1.12 7.46 7.44
CA PHE A 59 -1.60 6.71 6.27
C PHE A 59 -0.48 6.22 5.35
N ARG A 60 0.69 6.88 5.35
CA ARG A 60 1.90 6.37 4.66
C ARG A 60 2.66 5.33 5.50
N ALA A 61 2.53 5.37 6.83
CA ALA A 61 3.24 4.50 7.77
C ALA A 61 4.78 4.57 7.66
N ASN A 62 5.51 4.11 8.69
CA ASN A 62 6.98 4.10 8.75
C ASN A 62 7.64 5.31 8.08
N VAL A 63 7.36 6.48 8.65
CA VAL A 63 7.80 7.75 8.08
C VAL A 63 9.17 8.11 8.64
N VAL A 64 10.07 8.50 7.73
CA VAL A 64 11.40 9.03 8.03
C VAL A 64 11.47 10.44 7.44
N VAL A 65 11.93 11.39 8.24
CA VAL A 65 12.17 12.77 7.80
C VAL A 65 13.67 13.02 7.83
N VAL A 66 14.20 13.40 6.69
CA VAL A 66 15.61 13.78 6.51
C VAL A 66 15.70 15.30 6.60
N GLN A 67 16.32 15.80 7.66
CA GLN A 67 16.64 17.21 7.78
C GLN A 67 17.99 17.49 7.09
N PRO A 68 18.06 18.53 6.24
CA PRO A 68 19.31 18.93 5.60
C PRO A 68 20.38 19.32 6.63
N SER A 69 21.64 19.14 6.22
CA SER A 69 22.82 19.69 6.89
C SER A 69 22.83 21.22 6.86
N ALA A 70 23.76 21.86 7.57
CA ALA A 70 23.95 23.31 7.50
C ALA A 70 24.22 23.76 6.05
N ARG A 71 25.19 23.11 5.38
CA ARG A 71 25.51 23.34 3.97
C ARG A 71 24.33 23.04 3.04
N GLY A 72 23.59 21.95 3.28
CA GLY A 72 22.38 21.63 2.52
C GLY A 72 21.29 22.69 2.65
N ARG A 73 21.07 23.26 3.85
CA ARG A 73 20.15 24.39 4.03
C ARG A 73 20.62 25.64 3.30
N ALA A 74 21.91 25.95 3.36
CA ALA A 74 22.49 27.10 2.66
C ALA A 74 22.30 26.99 1.13
N ALA A 75 22.39 25.77 0.59
CA ALA A 75 22.08 25.47 -0.81
C ALA A 75 20.57 25.41 -1.15
N GLY A 76 19.69 25.79 -0.22
CA GLY A 76 18.23 25.80 -0.42
C GLY A 76 17.52 24.48 -0.10
N GLY A 77 18.24 23.48 0.43
CA GLY A 77 17.70 22.19 0.86
C GLY A 77 16.58 22.33 1.90
N ARG A 78 15.52 21.57 1.70
CA ARG A 78 14.36 21.51 2.59
C ARG A 78 14.24 20.11 3.22
N PRO A 79 13.57 19.96 4.38
CA PRO A 79 13.31 18.66 4.96
C PRO A 79 12.55 17.75 3.99
N VAL A 80 13.06 16.55 3.76
CA VAL A 80 12.44 15.56 2.89
C VAL A 80 11.73 14.52 3.73
N TRP A 81 10.47 14.25 3.39
CA TRP A 81 9.65 13.28 4.10
C TRP A 81 9.50 12.02 3.23
N LEU A 82 9.85 10.88 3.80
CA LEU A 82 9.76 9.56 3.18
C LEU A 82 8.74 8.74 3.96
N GLY A 83 7.72 8.24 3.26
CA GLY A 83 6.70 7.35 3.79
C GLY A 83 6.81 5.94 3.21
N ASP A 84 6.13 4.98 3.83
CA ASP A 84 6.23 3.56 3.43
C ASP A 84 7.68 3.04 3.44
N PHE A 85 8.55 3.60 4.30
CA PHE A 85 9.98 3.28 4.37
C PHE A 85 10.19 1.94 5.09
N THR A 86 10.00 0.83 4.38
CA THR A 86 9.93 -0.51 4.99
C THR A 86 10.89 -1.53 4.45
N GLU A 87 11.60 -1.22 3.37
CA GLU A 87 12.54 -2.13 2.73
C GLU A 87 13.97 -1.83 3.17
N ASP A 88 14.77 -2.86 3.39
CA ASP A 88 16.16 -2.71 3.82
C ASP A 88 17.02 -2.01 2.78
N ARG A 89 16.76 -2.23 1.48
CA ARG A 89 17.51 -1.54 0.41
C ARG A 89 17.39 -0.02 0.52
N LEU A 90 16.26 0.49 1.01
CA LEU A 90 16.04 1.93 1.12
C LEU A 90 16.94 2.55 2.19
N ILE A 91 17.42 1.76 3.16
CA ILE A 91 18.38 2.20 4.16
C ILE A 91 19.73 2.46 3.49
N GLY A 92 20.20 1.55 2.62
CA GLY A 92 21.44 1.75 1.86
C GLY A 92 21.35 2.97 0.94
N GLU A 93 20.26 3.11 0.19
CA GLU A 93 20.03 4.29 -0.67
C GLU A 93 19.97 5.60 0.12
N LEU A 94 19.47 5.55 1.36
CA LEU A 94 19.45 6.69 2.26
C LEU A 94 20.84 7.00 2.81
N ASP A 95 21.63 5.97 3.14
CA ASP A 95 23.02 6.08 3.59
C ASP A 95 23.89 6.75 2.53
N ASP A 96 23.89 6.21 1.31
CA ASP A 96 24.61 6.76 0.17
C ASP A 96 24.22 8.21 -0.11
N TRP A 97 22.93 8.54 0.03
CA TRP A 97 22.45 9.90 -0.17
C TRP A 97 22.89 10.86 0.94
N ILE A 98 22.88 10.43 2.20
CA ILE A 98 23.39 11.22 3.33
C ILE A 98 24.90 11.42 3.20
N PHE A 99 25.62 10.36 2.80
CA PHE A 99 27.05 10.40 2.51
C PHE A 99 27.34 11.42 1.42
N ALA A 100 26.58 11.44 0.32
CA ALA A 100 26.71 12.46 -0.73
C ALA A 100 26.32 13.90 -0.29
N GLY A 101 25.89 14.11 0.95
CA GLY A 101 25.55 15.41 1.53
C GLY A 101 24.06 15.67 1.73
N GLY A 102 23.20 14.76 1.26
CA GLY A 102 21.77 14.75 1.53
C GLY A 102 20.98 15.89 0.85
N PRO A 103 19.82 16.28 1.41
CA PRO A 103 18.91 17.23 0.78
C PRO A 103 19.55 18.60 0.52
N GLY A 104 19.48 19.05 -0.75
CA GLY A 104 20.02 20.33 -1.20
C GLY A 104 21.43 20.24 -1.80
N LEU A 105 22.20 19.20 -1.49
CA LEU A 105 23.56 18.99 -2.03
C LEU A 105 23.62 17.82 -3.01
N ALA A 106 22.91 16.73 -2.70
CA ALA A 106 22.83 15.56 -3.55
C ALA A 106 21.41 15.39 -4.12
N ALA A 107 21.34 14.97 -5.38
CA ALA A 107 20.07 14.64 -6.03
C ALA A 107 19.38 13.47 -5.31
N LEU A 108 18.05 13.54 -5.19
CA LEU A 108 17.29 12.48 -4.54
C LEU A 108 17.37 11.17 -5.34
N PRO A 109 17.80 10.06 -4.72
CA PRO A 109 17.89 8.75 -5.37
C PRO A 109 16.56 8.31 -5.99
N PRO A 110 16.56 7.71 -7.19
CA PRO A 110 15.35 7.21 -7.83
C PRO A 110 14.56 6.22 -6.97
N ALA A 111 15.24 5.41 -6.17
CA ALA A 111 14.63 4.44 -5.26
C ALA A 111 13.78 5.11 -4.16
N LEU A 112 14.13 6.33 -3.72
CA LEU A 112 13.43 7.07 -2.67
C LEU A 112 12.27 7.92 -3.21
N ARG A 113 12.26 8.25 -4.51
CA ARG A 113 11.21 9.08 -5.14
C ARG A 113 9.77 8.58 -4.91
N PRO A 114 9.44 7.27 -5.03
CA PRO A 114 8.08 6.76 -4.78
C PRO A 114 7.60 6.94 -3.34
N HIS A 115 8.56 7.08 -2.41
CA HIS A 115 8.33 7.21 -0.99
C HIS A 115 8.17 8.67 -0.55
N LEU A 116 8.44 9.64 -1.43
CA LEU A 116 8.21 11.05 -1.12
C LEU A 116 6.78 11.29 -0.65
N THR A 117 6.69 12.10 0.39
CA THR A 117 5.43 12.61 0.95
C THR A 117 5.68 14.03 1.46
N GLY A 118 4.60 14.73 1.82
CA GLY A 118 4.67 16.01 2.52
C GLY A 118 4.17 15.86 3.95
N LYS A 119 4.53 16.83 4.82
CA LYS A 119 3.92 17.00 6.14
C LYS A 119 2.39 17.10 6.04
N ASP A 120 1.92 17.85 5.05
CA ASP A 120 0.50 18.13 4.81
C ASP A 120 -0.12 17.19 3.76
N ALA A 121 0.54 16.07 3.47
CA ALA A 121 0.02 15.11 2.51
C ALA A 121 -1.37 14.63 2.97
N LYS A 122 -2.39 14.96 2.18
CA LYS A 122 -3.76 14.52 2.45
C LYS A 122 -3.90 13.08 2.01
N LYS A 123 -4.49 12.26 2.89
CA LYS A 123 -4.88 10.90 2.53
C LYS A 123 -5.76 10.95 1.27
N PRO A 124 -5.42 10.23 0.19
CA PRO A 124 -6.23 10.28 -1.02
C PRO A 124 -7.66 9.88 -0.67
N LYS A 125 -8.62 10.76 -0.98
CA LYS A 125 -10.04 10.46 -0.81
C LYS A 125 -10.35 9.26 -1.70
N LYS A 126 -10.96 8.24 -1.10
CA LYS A 126 -11.22 6.95 -1.75
C LYS A 126 -12.47 7.05 -2.63
N ASP A 127 -12.50 8.02 -3.53
CA ASP A 127 -13.57 8.14 -4.50
C ASP A 127 -13.24 7.20 -5.68
N GLY A 128 -14.13 6.25 -5.94
CA GLY A 128 -14.09 5.36 -7.12
C GLY A 128 -13.59 3.93 -6.89
N LYS A 129 -12.40 3.69 -6.32
CA LYS A 129 -11.79 2.34 -6.38
C LYS A 129 -12.53 1.28 -5.52
N ARG A 130 -13.22 1.70 -4.46
CA ARG A 130 -14.05 0.81 -3.62
C ARG A 130 -15.39 0.47 -4.26
N LYS A 131 -16.00 1.41 -5.00
CA LYS A 131 -17.23 1.15 -5.77
C LYS A 131 -16.93 0.23 -6.96
N ALA A 132 -15.86 0.48 -7.72
CA ALA A 132 -15.47 -0.39 -8.85
C ALA A 132 -15.15 -1.84 -8.43
N LYS A 133 -14.42 -2.05 -7.32
CA LYS A 133 -14.16 -3.42 -6.80
C LYS A 133 -15.41 -4.09 -6.22
N LYS A 134 -16.33 -3.35 -5.57
CA LYS A 134 -17.60 -3.90 -5.06
C LYS A 134 -18.56 -4.26 -6.19
N SER A 135 -18.68 -3.41 -7.21
CA SER A 135 -19.52 -3.67 -8.40
C SER A 135 -19.01 -4.85 -9.22
N LYS A 136 -17.68 -4.98 -9.42
CA LYS A 136 -17.10 -6.17 -10.10
C LYS A 136 -17.31 -7.46 -9.30
N LYS A 137 -17.18 -7.43 -7.96
CA LYS A 137 -17.44 -8.61 -7.11
C LYS A 137 -18.92 -9.01 -7.09
N ASN A 138 -19.83 -8.05 -7.09
CA ASN A 138 -21.27 -8.31 -7.07
C ASN A 138 -21.78 -8.83 -8.44
N GLY A 139 -21.25 -8.28 -9.54
CA GLY A 139 -21.54 -8.77 -10.89
C GLY A 139 -21.07 -10.20 -11.12
N LYS A 140 -19.87 -10.56 -10.63
CA LYS A 140 -19.34 -11.92 -10.74
C LYS A 140 -20.19 -12.95 -9.97
N ARG A 141 -20.61 -12.62 -8.74
CA ARG A 141 -21.50 -13.49 -7.93
C ARG A 141 -22.87 -13.70 -8.58
N LYS A 142 -23.46 -12.64 -9.15
CA LYS A 142 -24.77 -12.71 -9.82
C LYS A 142 -24.72 -13.53 -11.12
N ALA A 143 -23.61 -13.45 -11.86
CA ALA A 143 -23.39 -14.25 -13.07
C ALA A 143 -23.16 -15.74 -12.77
N GLU A 144 -22.54 -16.05 -11.63
CA GLU A 144 -22.33 -17.43 -11.17
C GLU A 144 -23.65 -18.08 -10.72
N GLU A 145 -24.47 -17.34 -9.96
CA GLU A 145 -25.80 -17.80 -9.48
C GLU A 145 -26.83 -18.01 -10.62
N THR A 146 -26.76 -17.19 -11.67
CA THR A 146 -27.63 -17.38 -12.85
C THR A 146 -27.22 -18.58 -13.70
N ARG A 147 -25.92 -18.90 -13.75
CA ARG A 147 -25.44 -20.09 -14.46
C ARG A 147 -25.80 -21.38 -13.75
N SER A 148 -25.66 -21.44 -12.43
CA SER A 148 -26.04 -22.62 -11.64
C SER A 148 -27.55 -22.88 -11.62
N ARG A 149 -28.37 -21.84 -11.70
CA ARG A 149 -29.84 -21.99 -11.77
C ARG A 149 -30.37 -22.39 -13.15
N ALA A 150 -29.59 -22.20 -14.22
CA ALA A 150 -29.93 -22.65 -15.57
C ALA A 150 -29.63 -24.15 -15.80
N THR A 151 -28.75 -24.74 -15.00
CA THR A 151 -28.41 -26.17 -15.06
C THR A 151 -29.36 -27.07 -14.27
N GLU A 152 -30.28 -26.51 -13.47
CA GLU A 152 -31.27 -27.26 -12.66
C GLU A 152 -32.72 -27.11 -13.20
N LYS A 153 -32.94 -27.31 -14.50
CA LYS A 153 -34.31 -27.47 -15.02
C LYS A 153 -34.84 -28.88 -14.69
N PRO A 154 -36.04 -29.00 -14.08
CA PRO A 154 -36.62 -30.28 -13.68
C PRO A 154 -37.17 -31.07 -14.88
N GLU A 155 -36.77 -32.34 -14.98
CA GLU A 155 -37.40 -33.32 -15.86
C GLU A 155 -38.73 -33.79 -15.23
N LYS A 156 -39.88 -33.33 -15.73
CA LYS A 156 -41.17 -33.98 -15.44
C LYS A 156 -42.15 -33.88 -16.62
N GLY A 157 -42.52 -35.05 -17.16
CA GLY A 157 -43.93 -35.37 -17.36
C GLY A 157 -44.35 -35.89 -18.73
N LYS A 158 -44.04 -37.15 -19.07
CA LYS A 158 -44.85 -37.94 -20.04
C LYS A 158 -46.24 -38.21 -19.44
N LYS A 159 -47.25 -37.41 -19.81
CA LYS A 159 -48.64 -37.60 -19.41
C LYS A 159 -49.30 -38.70 -20.24
N ARG A 160 -49.76 -39.75 -19.55
CA ARG A 160 -50.55 -40.88 -20.06
C ARG A 160 -51.88 -40.37 -20.66
N LYS A 161 -52.16 -40.66 -21.94
CA LYS A 161 -53.50 -40.52 -22.53
C LYS A 161 -54.34 -41.76 -22.15
N LYS A 162 -55.38 -41.60 -21.34
CA LYS A 162 -56.46 -42.59 -21.14
C LYS A 162 -57.75 -41.97 -21.69
N GLY A 163 -58.06 -42.31 -22.94
CA GLY A 163 -59.30 -41.94 -23.64
C GLY A 163 -60.26 -43.13 -23.66
N LYS A 164 -61.52 -42.83 -23.40
CA LYS A 164 -62.61 -43.72 -22.98
C LYS A 164 -63.24 -44.50 -24.16
N LYS A 165 -63.70 -45.71 -23.83
CA LYS A 165 -64.50 -46.69 -24.61
C LYS A 165 -65.65 -46.03 -25.41
N GLY A 166 -65.78 -46.39 -26.69
CA GLY A 166 -66.96 -46.16 -27.53
C GLY A 166 -67.11 -47.33 -28.52
N LYS A 167 -68.28 -47.97 -28.50
CA LYS A 167 -68.65 -49.20 -29.21
C LYS A 167 -68.97 -48.97 -30.70
N ARG A 168 -68.87 -50.08 -31.45
CA ARG A 168 -69.77 -50.60 -32.52
C ARG A 168 -69.49 -50.28 -34.01
N ALA A 169 -69.29 -51.40 -34.72
CA ALA A 169 -70.06 -51.92 -35.86
C ALA A 169 -69.53 -51.70 -37.31
N GLY A 170 -69.38 -52.86 -38.00
CA GLY A 170 -69.42 -53.02 -39.46
C GLY A 170 -68.12 -52.68 -40.19
N LYS A 171 -67.72 -53.31 -41.30
CA LYS A 171 -68.35 -54.28 -42.20
C LYS A 171 -67.29 -54.62 -43.28
N THR A 172 -67.14 -55.91 -43.65
CA THR A 172 -66.62 -56.45 -44.96
C THR A 172 -65.19 -56.06 -45.41
N ALA A 173 -64.41 -56.82 -46.18
CA ALA A 173 -64.59 -57.93 -47.11
C ALA A 173 -63.31 -58.82 -47.04
N ALA A 174 -63.39 -60.14 -47.20
CA ALA A 174 -63.14 -60.87 -48.46
C ALA A 174 -61.82 -60.50 -49.15
#